data_AF-A8S3N8-F1
#
_entry.id   AF-A8S3N8-F1
#
_cell.length_a   1.000
_cell.length_b   1.000
_cell.length_c   1.000
_cell.angle_alpha   90.00
_cell.angle_beta   90.00
_cell.angle_gamma   90.00
#
_symmetry.space_group_name_H-M   'P 1'
#
loop_
_entity.id
_entity.type
_entity.pdbx_description
1 polymer ?
#
loop_
_entity_poly.entity_id
_entity_poly.type
_entity_poly.pdbx_seq_one_letter_code
_entity_poly.pdbx_strand_id
1 'polypeptide(L)'
;VPIRKVQDDTKTLIKTIVTRINDISHTQSVSSKQRVTGLDFIPGLHPLLSLSKMDQTLAIYQQILASLPSRNVIQISNDLENLRDLLHLLAASKSCPLPQVRALESLESLGVVLEASLYSTEVVALSRLQGSLQDMLRQLDLSPGC
;
A
#
# COMPACT_ATOMS: atom_id res chain seq x y z
N VAL A 1 -7.39 -20.21 12.54
CA VAL A 1 -8.29 -19.03 12.59
C VAL A 1 -9.36 -19.21 11.52
N PRO A 2 -10.65 -18.93 11.77
CA PRO A 2 -11.69 -19.01 10.73
C PRO A 2 -11.37 -18.07 9.56
N ILE A 3 -11.43 -18.55 8.31
CA ILE A 3 -11.09 -17.76 7.12
C ILE A 3 -11.91 -16.46 7.02
N ARG A 4 -13.19 -16.51 7.40
CA ARG A 4 -14.06 -15.33 7.45
C ARG A 4 -13.52 -14.26 8.41
N LYS A 5 -13.03 -14.69 9.58
CA LYS A 5 -12.41 -13.78 10.55
C LYS A 5 -11.16 -13.12 9.96
N VAL A 6 -10.28 -13.88 9.30
CA VAL A 6 -9.09 -13.30 8.65
C VAL A 6 -9.50 -12.28 7.59
N GLN A 7 -10.53 -12.58 6.78
CA GLN A 7 -11.04 -11.66 5.77
C GLN A 7 -11.63 -10.39 6.38
N ASP A 8 -12.39 -10.50 7.46
CA ASP A 8 -12.98 -9.36 8.18
C ASP A 8 -11.90 -8.50 8.85
N ASP A 9 -10.89 -9.13 9.47
CA ASP A 9 -9.73 -8.46 10.05
C ASP A 9 -8.94 -7.71 8.95
N THR A 10 -8.75 -8.35 7.78
CA THR A 10 -8.10 -7.73 6.60
C THR A 10 -8.85 -6.48 6.16
N LYS A 11 -10.18 -6.57 5.98
CA LYS A 11 -11.02 -5.43 5.58
C LYS A 11 -11.01 -4.32 6.62
N THR A 12 -11.02 -4.67 7.90
CA THR A 12 -10.98 -3.71 9.01
C THR A 12 -9.67 -2.95 9.04
N LEU A 13 -8.55 -3.64 8.84
CA LEU A 13 -7.23 -3.01 8.77
C LEU A 13 -7.11 -2.09 7.56
N ILE A 14 -7.58 -2.52 6.37
CA ILE A 14 -7.62 -1.66 5.17
C ILE A 14 -8.38 -0.35 5.45
N LYS A 15 -9.58 -0.45 6.04
CA LYS A 15 -10.37 0.74 6.40
C LYS A 15 -9.64 1.65 7.39
N THR A 16 -8.96 1.06 8.38
CA THR A 16 -8.17 1.80 9.38
C THR A 16 -7.03 2.59 8.72
N ILE A 17 -6.30 1.97 7.79
CA ILE A 17 -5.22 2.63 7.06
C ILE A 17 -5.77 3.76 6.18
N VAL A 18 -6.88 3.52 5.46
CA VAL A 18 -7.53 4.54 4.62
C VAL A 18 -7.96 5.75 5.46
N THR A 19 -8.57 5.55 6.63
CA THR A 19 -8.93 6.63 7.55
C THR A 19 -7.69 7.40 8.00
N ARG A 20 -6.61 6.71 8.37
CA ARG A 20 -5.36 7.38 8.76
C ARG A 20 -4.77 8.24 7.64
N ILE A 21 -4.80 7.76 6.39
CA ILE A 21 -4.35 8.55 5.23
C ILE A 21 -5.22 9.80 5.04
N ASN A 22 -6.53 9.69 5.24
CA ASN A 22 -7.43 10.84 5.18
C ASN A 22 -7.10 11.86 6.27
N ASP A 23 -6.85 11.43 7.50
CA ASP A 23 -6.52 12.32 8.61
C ASP A 23 -5.23 13.12 8.34
N ILE A 24 -4.23 12.49 7.71
CA ILE A 24 -3.00 13.17 7.27
C ILE A 24 -3.33 14.20 6.17
N SER A 25 -4.11 13.79 5.16
CA SER A 25 -4.48 14.64 4.03
C SER A 25 -5.30 15.86 4.45
N HIS A 26 -6.16 15.73 5.47
CA HIS A 26 -6.92 16.85 6.04
C HIS A 26 -6.04 17.86 6.77
N THR A 27 -4.91 17.42 7.35
CA THR A 27 -3.92 18.33 7.97
C THR A 27 -2.96 18.97 6.96
N GLN A 28 -2.83 18.37 5.77
CA GLN A 28 -1.91 18.77 4.72
C GLN A 28 -2.71 19.29 3.51
N SER A 29 -3.13 20.55 3.53
CA SER A 29 -3.86 21.15 2.40
C SER A 29 -2.98 21.23 1.16
N VAL A 30 -3.14 20.30 0.22
CA VAL A 30 -2.42 20.34 -1.07
C VAL A 30 -3.42 20.30 -2.20
N SER A 31 -3.26 21.22 -3.15
CA SER A 31 -4.10 21.35 -4.33
C SER A 31 -3.97 20.12 -5.23
N SER A 32 -5.09 19.45 -5.50
CA SER A 32 -5.20 18.25 -6.34
C SER A 32 -4.85 18.45 -7.83
N LYS A 33 -4.43 19.67 -8.23
CA LYS A 33 -4.17 20.05 -9.63
C LYS A 33 -2.69 20.05 -10.05
N GLN A 34 -1.75 19.74 -9.16
CA GLN A 34 -0.34 19.72 -9.53
C GLN A 34 -0.01 18.39 -10.25
N ARG A 35 0.22 18.46 -11.56
CA ARG A 35 0.85 17.37 -12.32
C ARG A 35 2.30 17.27 -11.84
N VAL A 36 2.57 16.31 -10.95
CA VAL A 36 3.94 16.02 -10.51
C VAL A 36 4.57 15.04 -11.51
N THR A 37 5.59 15.49 -12.22
CA THR A 37 6.42 14.66 -13.12
C THR A 37 7.56 14.00 -12.34
N GLY A 38 8.01 12.82 -12.76
CA GLY A 38 9.14 12.12 -12.12
C GLY A 38 8.77 11.17 -10.97
N LEU A 39 7.47 10.93 -10.74
CA LEU A 39 6.97 9.96 -9.74
C LEU A 39 6.46 8.66 -10.37
N ASP A 40 7.05 8.26 -11.49
CA ASP A 40 6.67 7.06 -12.25
C ASP A 40 7.01 5.76 -11.51
N PHE A 41 7.91 5.84 -10.54
CA PHE A 41 8.26 4.74 -9.64
C PHE A 41 7.17 4.40 -8.62
N ILE A 42 6.27 5.35 -8.30
CA ILE A 42 5.16 5.09 -7.37
C ILE A 42 4.11 4.29 -8.15
N PRO A 43 3.72 3.08 -7.70
CA PRO A 43 2.72 2.29 -8.39
C PRO A 43 1.47 3.09 -8.72
N GLY A 44 1.07 3.08 -9.99
CA GLY A 44 -0.21 3.64 -10.42
C GLY A 44 -1.38 2.81 -9.89
N LEU A 45 -2.59 3.36 -10.01
CA LEU A 45 -3.82 2.61 -9.73
C LEU A 45 -4.04 1.58 -10.86
N HIS A 46 -3.74 0.32 -10.56
CA HIS A 46 -3.99 -0.81 -11.44
C HIS A 46 -4.92 -1.80 -10.74
N PRO A 47 -5.85 -2.48 -11.45
CA PRO A 47 -6.72 -3.48 -10.83
C PRO A 47 -5.91 -4.61 -10.18
N LEU A 48 -6.06 -4.77 -8.87
CA LEU A 48 -5.36 -5.78 -8.07
C LEU A 48 -6.17 -7.07 -8.02
N LEU A 49 -6.09 -7.83 -9.11
CA LEU A 49 -6.96 -9.00 -9.33
C LEU A 49 -6.63 -10.23 -8.47
N SER A 50 -5.49 -10.23 -7.75
CA SER A 50 -5.05 -11.41 -7.01
C SER A 50 -4.29 -11.08 -5.72
N LEU A 51 -4.33 -11.99 -4.75
CA LEU A 51 -3.65 -11.82 -3.45
C LEU A 51 -2.13 -11.60 -3.62
N SER A 52 -1.50 -12.24 -4.62
CA SER A 52 -0.07 -12.02 -4.91
C SER A 52 0.21 -10.60 -5.40
N LYS A 53 -0.66 -10.04 -6.26
CA LYS A 53 -0.52 -8.66 -6.74
C LYS A 53 -0.76 -7.65 -5.62
N MET A 54 -1.69 -7.97 -4.71
CA MET A 54 -1.92 -7.15 -3.52
C MET A 54 -0.67 -7.10 -2.63
N ASP A 55 -0.08 -8.26 -2.30
CA ASP A 55 1.14 -8.34 -1.49
C ASP A 55 2.32 -7.59 -2.12
N GLN A 56 2.55 -7.80 -3.42
CA GLN A 56 3.59 -7.10 -4.17
C GLN A 56 3.41 -5.58 -4.15
N THR A 57 2.18 -5.12 -4.34
CA THR A 57 1.86 -3.69 -4.30
C THR A 57 2.13 -3.09 -2.92
N LEU A 58 1.72 -3.78 -1.85
CA LEU A 58 2.00 -3.34 -0.48
C LEU A 58 3.50 -3.31 -0.17
N ALA A 59 4.25 -4.31 -0.63
CA ALA A 59 5.71 -4.34 -0.45
C ALA A 59 6.42 -3.15 -1.12
N ILE A 60 5.96 -2.72 -2.30
CA ILE A 60 6.51 -1.54 -2.99
C ILE A 60 6.17 -0.27 -2.19
N TYR A 61 4.94 -0.14 -1.69
CA TYR A 61 4.60 1.01 -0.84
C TYR A 61 5.41 1.04 0.46
N GLN A 62 5.62 -0.10 1.14
CA GLN A 62 6.48 -0.16 2.32
C GLN A 62 7.89 0.37 2.04
N GLN A 63 8.45 0.03 0.88
CA GLN A 63 9.76 0.51 0.44
C GLN A 63 9.78 2.03 0.21
N ILE A 64 8.76 2.57 -0.48
CA ILE A 64 8.64 4.01 -0.70
C ILE A 64 8.48 4.73 0.65
N LEU A 65 7.61 4.23 1.52
CA LEU A 65 7.35 4.80 2.84
C LEU A 65 8.60 4.78 3.73
N ALA A 66 9.42 3.72 3.66
CA ALA A 66 10.69 3.64 4.42
C ALA A 66 11.68 4.75 4.05
N SER A 67 11.57 5.34 2.85
CA SER A 67 12.43 6.43 2.39
C SER A 67 11.91 7.84 2.73
N LEU A 68 10.73 7.96 3.34
CA LEU A 68 10.10 9.24 3.66
C LEU A 68 10.21 9.56 5.17
N PRO A 69 10.74 10.74 5.56
CA PRO A 69 10.98 11.09 6.95
C PRO A 69 9.71 11.65 7.63
N SER A 70 8.72 10.81 7.91
CA SER A 70 7.44 11.23 8.50
C SER A 70 6.95 10.24 9.58
N ARG A 71 6.54 10.75 10.77
CA ARG A 71 6.02 9.92 11.87
C ARG A 71 4.74 9.17 11.47
N ASN A 72 3.90 9.82 10.65
CA ASN A 72 2.66 9.24 10.16
C ASN A 72 2.94 8.09 9.18
N VAL A 73 3.97 8.25 8.35
CA VAL A 73 4.46 7.23 7.41
C VAL A 73 4.96 5.97 8.12
N ILE A 74 5.68 6.11 9.25
CA ILE A 74 6.13 4.95 10.05
C ILE A 74 4.93 4.10 10.49
N GLN A 75 3.88 4.75 11.00
CA GLN A 75 2.71 4.04 11.50
C GLN A 75 1.95 3.34 10.36
N ILE A 76 1.83 3.97 9.20
CA ILE A 76 1.23 3.36 8.01
C ILE A 76 2.08 2.17 7.53
N SER A 77 3.41 2.29 7.52
CA SER A 77 4.30 1.19 7.12
C SER A 77 4.10 -0.07 7.96
N ASN A 78 3.98 0.08 9.28
CA ASN A 78 3.67 -1.03 10.20
C ASN A 78 2.29 -1.63 9.93
N ASP A 79 1.29 -0.80 9.63
CA ASP A 79 -0.04 -1.31 9.27
C ASP A 79 -0.01 -2.07 7.94
N LEU A 80 0.82 -1.64 6.97
CA LEU A 80 1.01 -2.39 5.72
C LEU A 80 1.66 -3.75 5.96
N GLU A 81 2.59 -3.86 6.90
CA GLU A 81 3.19 -5.14 7.28
C GLU A 81 2.14 -6.10 7.83
N ASN A 82 1.36 -5.64 8.80
CA ASN A 82 0.23 -6.40 9.36
C ASN A 82 -0.78 -6.81 8.27
N LEU A 83 -1.02 -5.94 7.29
CA LEU A 83 -1.91 -6.25 6.18
C LEU A 83 -1.35 -7.33 5.27
N ARG A 84 -0.04 -7.33 5.00
CA ARG A 84 0.63 -8.40 4.24
C ARG A 84 0.58 -9.74 4.97
N ASP A 85 0.74 -9.73 6.29
CA ASP A 85 0.59 -10.95 7.10
C ASP A 85 -0.83 -11.53 7.00
N LEU A 86 -1.85 -10.67 7.03
CA LEU A 86 -3.24 -11.10 6.83
C LEU A 86 -3.49 -11.64 5.40
N LEU A 87 -2.87 -11.04 4.37
CA LEU A 87 -2.93 -11.57 3.00
C LEU A 87 -2.27 -12.94 2.89
N HIS A 88 -1.11 -13.15 3.52
CA HIS A 88 -0.44 -14.45 3.58
C HIS A 88 -1.32 -15.50 4.29
N LEU A 89 -1.97 -15.14 5.39
CA LEU A 89 -2.91 -16.02 6.09
C LEU A 89 -4.13 -16.38 5.21
N LEU A 90 -4.68 -15.40 4.47
CA LEU A 90 -5.76 -15.64 3.52
C LEU A 90 -5.31 -16.58 2.38
N ALA A 91 -4.13 -16.36 1.83
CA ALA A 91 -3.59 -17.17 0.74
C ALA A 91 -3.30 -18.62 1.20
N ALA A 92 -2.71 -18.77 2.38
CA ALA A 92 -2.47 -20.08 3.00
C ALA A 92 -3.78 -20.85 3.21
N SER A 93 -4.86 -20.19 3.62
CA SER A 93 -6.18 -20.82 3.78
C SER A 93 -6.80 -21.30 2.45
N LYS A 94 -6.34 -20.75 1.32
CA LYS A 94 -6.71 -21.16 -0.04
C LYS A 94 -5.74 -22.19 -0.64
N SER A 95 -4.82 -22.75 0.16
CA SER A 95 -3.76 -23.66 -0.29
C SER A 95 -2.87 -23.06 -1.38
N CYS A 96 -2.63 -21.75 -1.27
CA CYS A 96 -1.85 -21.01 -2.24
C CYS A 96 -0.88 -20.07 -1.50
N PRO A 97 0.38 -20.49 -1.28
CA PRO A 97 1.37 -19.61 -0.67
C PRO A 97 1.74 -18.49 -1.64
N LEU A 98 1.79 -17.25 -1.14
CA LEU A 98 2.28 -16.14 -1.95
C LEU A 98 3.80 -16.25 -2.10
N PRO A 99 4.35 -15.96 -3.28
CA PRO A 99 5.79 -15.90 -3.47
C PRO A 99 6.38 -14.81 -2.58
N GLN A 100 7.54 -15.08 -1.98
CA GLN A 100 8.24 -14.07 -1.21
C GLN A 100 8.63 -12.92 -2.15
N VAL A 101 8.02 -11.77 -1.96
CA VAL A 101 8.33 -10.57 -2.74
C VAL A 101 9.76 -10.16 -2.40
N ARG A 102 10.68 -10.34 -3.35
CA ARG A 102 12.03 -9.79 -3.24
C ARG A 102 11.91 -8.27 -3.25
N ALA A 103 12.60 -7.62 -2.31
CA ALA A 103 12.69 -6.17 -2.32
C ALA A 103 13.11 -5.69 -3.71
N LEU A 104 12.53 -4.60 -4.20
CA LEU A 104 12.83 -4.08 -5.52
C LEU A 104 14.34 -3.78 -5.53
N GLU A 105 15.13 -4.44 -6.38
CA GLU A 105 16.59 -4.21 -6.49
C GLU A 105 16.91 -2.74 -6.85
N SER A 106 15.92 -1.96 -7.26
CA SER A 106 16.06 -0.57 -7.71
C SER A 106 15.90 0.50 -6.61
N LEU A 107 16.01 0.17 -5.33
CA LEU A 107 15.91 1.20 -4.27
C LEU A 107 17.01 2.26 -4.39
N GLU A 108 18.19 1.91 -4.93
CA GLU A 108 19.26 2.87 -5.26
C GLU A 108 18.81 3.91 -6.31
N SER A 109 17.87 3.57 -7.20
CA SER A 109 17.32 4.53 -8.16
C SER A 109 16.24 5.44 -7.54
N LEU A 110 15.67 5.09 -6.38
CA LEU A 110 14.68 5.91 -5.68
C LEU A 110 15.34 7.08 -4.93
N GLY A 111 16.54 6.87 -4.39
CA GLY A 111 17.30 7.88 -3.65
C GLY A 111 17.59 9.15 -4.47
N VAL A 112 17.83 9.02 -5.78
CA VAL A 112 18.10 10.16 -6.67
C VAL A 112 16.82 10.95 -6.99
N VAL A 113 15.63 10.33 -6.92
CA VAL A 113 14.35 10.94 -7.32
C VAL A 113 13.66 11.65 -6.14
N LEU A 114 13.91 11.20 -4.91
CA LEU A 114 13.35 11.77 -3.68
C LEU A 114 13.88 13.17 -3.35
N GLU A 115 15.04 13.55 -3.89
CA GLU A 115 15.72 14.83 -3.65
C GLU A 115 14.96 16.05 -4.22
N ALA A 116 14.00 15.87 -5.14
CA ALA A 116 13.35 16.98 -5.84
C ALA A 116 12.17 17.61 -5.06
N SER A 117 11.47 16.86 -4.19
CA SER A 117 10.51 17.37 -3.19
C SER A 117 9.85 16.20 -2.42
N LEU A 118 10.44 15.83 -1.28
CA LEU A 118 9.94 14.78 -0.38
C LEU A 118 8.46 14.95 -0.01
N TYR A 119 8.01 16.20 0.19
CA TYR A 119 6.61 16.51 0.52
C TYR A 119 5.65 16.14 -0.62
N SER A 120 6.04 16.42 -1.87
CA SER A 120 5.23 16.04 -3.04
C SER A 120 5.19 14.51 -3.23
N THR A 121 6.28 13.82 -2.88
CA THR A 121 6.34 12.36 -2.95
C THR A 121 5.47 11.71 -1.90
N GLU A 122 5.49 12.18 -0.64
CA GLU A 122 4.64 11.63 0.44
C GLU A 122 3.15 11.73 0.07
N VAL A 123 2.71 12.91 -0.36
CA VAL A 123 1.30 13.13 -0.72
C VAL A 123 0.85 12.23 -1.87
N VAL A 124 1.67 12.12 -2.92
CA VAL A 124 1.33 11.25 -4.07
C VAL A 124 1.38 9.78 -3.70
N ALA A 125 2.37 9.34 -2.92
CA ALA A 125 2.49 7.97 -2.44
C ALA A 125 1.27 7.57 -1.59
N LEU A 126 0.89 8.40 -0.63
CA LEU A 126 -0.26 8.16 0.25
C LEU A 126 -1.58 8.18 -0.54
N SER A 127 -1.75 9.12 -1.48
CA SER A 127 -2.94 9.18 -2.33
C SER A 127 -3.09 7.94 -3.22
N ARG A 128 -2.01 7.48 -3.86
CA ARG A 128 -2.05 6.25 -4.69
C ARG A 128 -2.23 5.00 -3.83
N LEU A 129 -1.58 4.92 -2.67
CA LEU A 129 -1.78 3.84 -1.69
C LEU A 129 -3.24 3.75 -1.26
N GLN A 130 -3.88 4.87 -0.95
CA GLN A 130 -5.29 4.91 -0.60
C GLN A 130 -6.17 4.31 -1.70
N GLY A 131 -5.95 4.69 -2.96
CA GLY A 131 -6.70 4.12 -4.08
C GLY A 131 -6.45 2.62 -4.25
N SER A 132 -5.21 2.15 -4.10
CA SER A 132 -4.89 0.72 -4.10
C SER A 132 -5.59 -0.03 -2.98
N LEU A 133 -5.62 0.52 -1.76
CA LEU A 133 -6.31 -0.07 -0.61
C LEU A 133 -7.83 -0.17 -0.82
N GLN A 134 -8.44 0.86 -1.42
CA GLN A 134 -9.86 0.83 -1.78
C GLN A 134 -10.16 -0.23 -2.85
N ASP A 135 -9.27 -0.42 -3.82
CA ASP A 135 -9.39 -1.50 -4.81
C ASP A 135 -9.27 -2.87 -4.14
N MET A 136 -8.26 -3.08 -3.29
CA MET A 136 -8.11 -4.32 -2.51
C MET A 136 -9.37 -4.64 -1.70
N LEU A 137 -9.97 -3.65 -1.04
CA LEU A 137 -11.19 -3.83 -0.27
C LEU A 137 -12.34 -4.39 -1.14
N ARG A 138 -12.53 -3.83 -2.33
CA ARG A 138 -13.55 -4.29 -3.31
C ARG A 138 -13.24 -5.70 -3.79
N GLN A 139 -11.97 -5.97 -4.11
CA GLN A 139 -11.55 -7.28 -4.62
C GLN A 139 -11.72 -8.37 -3.56
N LEU A 140 -11.47 -8.06 -2.28
CA LEU A 140 -11.70 -8.99 -1.17
C LEU A 140 -13.18 -9.40 -1.02
N ASP A 141 -14.14 -8.57 -1.41
CA ASP A 141 -15.56 -8.95 -1.46
C ASP A 141 -15.85 -9.97 -2.58
N LEU A 142 -15.06 -9.94 -3.65
CA LEU A 142 -15.18 -10.85 -4.80
C LEU A 142 -14.43 -12.17 -4.63
N SER A 143 -13.79 -12.40 -3.48
CA SER A 143 -12.98 -13.60 -3.21
C SER A 143 -11.88 -13.79 -4.26
N PRO A 144 -10.85 -12.94 -4.28
CA PRO A 144 -9.87 -12.90 -5.34
C PRO A 144 -9.04 -14.19 -5.34
N GLY A 145 -8.52 -14.54 -6.52
CA GLY A 145 -7.56 -15.63 -6.65
C GLY A 145 -6.22 -15.30 -5.99
N CYS A 146 -5.31 -16.25 -6.08
CA CYS A 146 -3.87 -15.96 -6.02
C CYS A 146 -3.36 -15.58 -7.41
#